data_AF-A0A7S4KQ78-F1
#
_entry.id   AF-A0A7S4KQ78-F1
#
_cell.length_a   1.000
_cell.length_b   1.000
_cell.length_c   1.000
_cell.angle_alpha   90.00
_cell.angle_beta   90.00
_cell.angle_gamma   90.00
#
_symmetry.space_group_name_H-M   'P 1'
#
loop_
_entity.id
_entity.type
_entity.pdbx_description
1 polymer ?
#
loop_
_entity_poly.entity_id
_entity_poly.type
_entity_poly.pdbx_seq_one_letter_code
_entity_poly.pdbx_strand_id
1 'polypeptide(L)'
;REAYPGDVFYLHSRLLERSAKLSNALGSGSQTGLPVIETLEGDVSAYIPTNVISITDGQIFLDTEQFYSGIRPAVNVGLSVSRVGGAAQPKLMKSFAGSLKVGLAQFREVESFASLGCDIDPVTQQLLDR
;
A
#
# COMPACT_ATOMS: atom_id res chain seq x y z
N ARG A 1 -9.45 -17.42 16.94
CA ARG A 1 -8.21 -17.63 16.17
C ARG A 1 -7.11 -16.81 16.85
N GLU A 2 -5.88 -17.33 17.00
CA GLU A 2 -4.77 -16.62 17.68
C GLU A 2 -5.13 -16.04 19.07
N ALA A 3 -5.97 -16.74 19.84
CA ALA A 3 -6.47 -16.30 21.16
C ALA A 3 -7.27 -14.97 21.19
N TYR A 4 -7.61 -14.36 20.06
CA TYR A 4 -8.48 -13.19 20.02
C TYR A 4 -9.94 -13.54 20.34
N PRO A 5 -10.68 -12.60 20.97
CA PRO A 5 -12.12 -12.75 21.17
C PRO A 5 -12.87 -12.72 19.82
N GLY A 6 -14.08 -13.29 19.79
CA GLY A 6 -14.86 -13.44 18.57
C GLY A 6 -15.30 -12.11 17.93
N ASP A 7 -15.30 -11.02 18.68
CA ASP A 7 -15.73 -9.68 18.26
C ASP A 7 -14.55 -8.75 17.91
N VAL A 8 -13.32 -9.26 17.80
CA VAL A 8 -12.15 -8.44 17.46
C VAL A 8 -12.30 -7.71 16.11
N PHE A 9 -13.01 -8.32 15.15
CA PHE A 9 -13.33 -7.66 13.89
C PHE A 9 -14.24 -6.44 14.12
N TYR A 10 -15.27 -6.59 14.96
CA TYR A 10 -16.20 -5.53 15.29
C TYR A 10 -15.52 -4.36 16.03
N LEU A 11 -14.51 -4.67 16.87
CA LEU A 11 -13.70 -3.65 17.54
C LEU A 11 -13.03 -2.70 16.53
N HIS A 12 -12.43 -3.25 15.47
CA HIS A 12 -11.76 -2.44 14.45
C HIS A 12 -12.75 -1.76 13.51
N SER A 13 -13.80 -2.46 13.07
CA SER A 13 -14.76 -1.89 12.11
C SER A 13 -15.53 -0.73 12.71
N ARG A 14 -16.07 -0.86 13.92
CA ARG A 14 -16.81 0.23 14.59
C ARG A 14 -15.95 1.48 14.84
N LEU A 15 -14.63 1.30 14.94
CA LEU A 15 -13.69 2.39 15.13
C LEU A 15 -13.39 3.09 13.80
N LEU A 16 -13.01 2.31 12.78
CA LEU A 16 -12.57 2.85 11.49
C LEU A 16 -13.71 3.43 10.65
N GLU A 17 -14.91 2.83 10.71
CA GLU A 17 -16.11 3.31 10.01
C GLU A 17 -16.60 4.68 10.49
N ARG A 18 -16.06 5.20 11.61
CA ARG A 18 -16.30 6.58 12.06
C ARG A 18 -15.47 7.62 11.29
N SER A 19 -14.43 7.18 10.59
CA SER A 19 -13.58 8.06 9.77
C SER A 19 -14.22 8.22 8.40
N ALA A 20 -15.01 9.28 8.22
CA ALA A 20 -15.75 9.53 7.00
C ALA A 20 -15.68 11.00 6.55
N LYS A 21 -16.05 11.24 5.30
CA LYS A 21 -16.37 12.59 4.78
C LYS A 21 -17.88 12.77 4.81
N LEU A 22 -18.33 13.76 5.57
CA LEU A 22 -19.74 14.09 5.70
C LEU A 22 -20.27 14.80 4.45
N SER A 23 -21.58 14.70 4.26
CA SER A 23 -22.29 15.39 3.18
C SER A 23 -22.36 16.89 3.42
N ASN A 24 -22.73 17.66 2.38
CA ASN A 24 -22.90 19.11 2.49
C ASN A 24 -24.01 19.50 3.48
N ALA A 25 -25.06 18.68 3.61
CA ALA A 25 -26.13 18.90 4.58
C ALA A 25 -25.65 18.78 6.05
N LEU A 26 -24.54 18.06 6.27
CA LEU A 26 -23.93 17.84 7.59
C LEU A 26 -22.66 18.70 7.80
N GLY A 27 -22.45 19.72 6.97
CA GLY A 27 -21.33 20.67 7.11
C GLY A 27 -20.01 20.24 6.44
N SER A 28 -20.01 19.20 5.60
CA SER A 28 -18.88 18.77 4.75
C SER A 28 -17.56 18.40 5.48
N GLY A 29 -17.60 18.26 6.81
CA GLY A 29 -16.44 17.88 7.63
C GLY A 29 -15.88 16.50 7.25
N SER A 30 -14.63 16.25 7.61
CA SER A 30 -13.98 14.96 7.34
C SER A 30 -13.06 14.53 8.47
N GLN A 31 -13.03 13.23 8.74
CA GLN A 31 -12.05 12.59 9.60
C GLN A 31 -11.33 11.50 8.81
N THR A 32 -10.01 11.62 8.68
CA THR A 32 -9.16 10.62 8.01
C THR A 32 -8.50 9.73 9.04
N GLY A 33 -8.73 8.42 8.97
CA GLY A 33 -8.07 7.43 9.82
C GLY A 33 -6.80 6.90 9.16
N LEU A 34 -5.70 6.83 9.93
CA LEU A 34 -4.43 6.21 9.51
C LEU A 34 -4.06 5.12 10.53
N PRO A 35 -4.71 3.94 10.48
CA PRO A 35 -4.37 2.85 11.39
C PRO A 35 -2.97 2.30 11.09
N VAL A 36 -2.23 1.99 12.15
CA VAL A 36 -0.92 1.34 12.07
C VAL A 36 -1.07 -0.08 12.62
N ILE A 37 -0.65 -1.06 11.82
CA ILE A 37 -0.65 -2.47 12.19
C ILE A 37 0.77 -2.99 12.03
N GLU A 38 1.29 -3.56 13.09
CA GLU A 38 2.56 -4.28 13.07
C GLU A 38 2.32 -5.69 12.52
N THR A 39 3.11 -6.07 11.52
CA THR A 39 3.15 -7.44 11.00
C THR A 39 4.35 -8.17 11.61
N LEU A 40 4.17 -9.44 11.93
CA LEU A 40 5.25 -10.30 12.39
C LEU A 40 5.89 -10.94 11.18
N GLU A 41 7.21 -10.81 11.03
CA GLU A 41 7.98 -11.38 9.91
C GLU A 41 7.43 -10.98 8.51
N GLY A 42 6.76 -9.84 8.41
CA GLY A 42 6.15 -9.37 7.16
C GLY A 42 4.87 -10.12 6.75
N ASP A 43 4.31 -10.98 7.61
CA ASP A 43 3.09 -11.73 7.29
C ASP A 43 1.84 -10.84 7.28
N VAL A 44 1.39 -10.49 6.07
CA VAL A 44 0.14 -9.76 5.82
C VAL A 44 -1.11 -10.65 5.86
N SER A 45 -0.95 -11.98 5.87
CA SER A 45 -2.04 -12.94 5.89
C SER A 45 -2.51 -13.31 7.31
N ALA A 46 -1.78 -12.84 8.33
CA ALA A 46 -2.15 -12.98 9.72
C ALA A 46 -3.54 -12.41 10.00
N TYR A 47 -4.15 -12.86 11.11
CA TYR A 47 -5.57 -12.62 11.36
C TYR A 47 -5.92 -11.13 11.49
N ILE A 48 -5.16 -10.35 12.27
CA ILE A 48 -5.41 -8.92 12.47
C ILE A 48 -5.11 -8.09 11.22
N PRO A 49 -3.95 -8.24 10.54
CA PRO A 49 -3.69 -7.55 9.27
C PRO A 49 -4.80 -7.78 8.24
N THR A 50 -5.22 -9.04 8.02
CA THR A 50 -6.29 -9.37 7.07
C THR A 50 -7.61 -8.69 7.42
N ASN A 51 -7.99 -8.68 8.71
CA ASN A 51 -9.20 -8.01 9.17
C ASN A 51 -9.15 -6.51 8.87
N VAL A 52 -8.05 -5.83 9.24
CA VAL A 52 -7.93 -4.37 9.06
C VAL A 52 -7.86 -4.01 7.58
N ILE A 53 -7.11 -4.76 6.77
CA ILE A 53 -7.05 -4.58 5.31
C ILE A 53 -8.46 -4.66 4.70
N SER A 54 -9.31 -5.57 5.18
CA SER A 54 -10.69 -5.70 4.67
C SER A 54 -11.57 -4.47 4.98
N ILE A 55 -11.29 -3.76 6.08
CA ILE A 55 -12.05 -2.59 6.54
C ILE A 55 -11.54 -1.30 5.87
N THR A 56 -10.21 -1.12 5.79
CA THR A 56 -9.61 0.12 5.29
C THR A 56 -9.73 0.29 3.78
N ASP A 57 -9.81 1.53 3.30
CA ASP A 57 -9.84 1.89 1.87
C ASP A 57 -8.52 1.68 1.11
N GLY A 58 -7.51 1.10 1.75
CA GLY A 58 -6.20 0.86 1.17
C GLY A 58 -5.16 0.60 2.24
N GLN A 59 -3.96 0.27 1.80
CA GLN A 59 -2.84 -0.05 2.67
C GLN A 59 -1.54 0.52 2.11
N ILE A 60 -0.67 0.95 3.01
CA ILE A 60 0.73 1.25 2.74
C ILE A 60 1.53 0.17 3.44
N PHE A 61 2.15 -0.71 2.67
CA PHE A 61 2.99 -1.78 3.20
C PHE A 61 4.44 -1.29 3.29
N LEU A 62 5.00 -1.34 4.49
CA LEU A 62 6.39 -0.97 4.74
C LEU A 62 7.23 -2.24 4.83
N ASP A 63 8.23 -2.33 3.96
CA ASP A 63 9.05 -3.51 3.77
C ASP A 63 10.40 -3.36 4.48
N THR A 64 10.74 -4.35 5.30
CA THR A 64 12.01 -4.37 6.04
C THR A 64 13.22 -4.47 5.12
N GLU A 65 13.13 -5.22 4.02
CA GLU A 65 14.27 -5.38 3.11
C GLU A 65 14.62 -4.06 2.43
N GLN A 66 13.62 -3.31 1.97
CA GLN A 66 13.80 -1.97 1.40
C GLN A 66 14.34 -0.97 2.41
N PHE A 67 13.92 -1.08 3.68
CA PHE A 67 14.43 -0.20 4.72
C PHE A 67 15.92 -0.43 4.98
N TYR A 68 16.37 -1.68 4.98
CA TYR A 68 17.78 -2.05 5.15
C TYR A 68 18.63 -1.80 3.91
N SER A 69 18.06 -1.83 2.70
CA SER A 69 18.75 -1.43 1.47
C SER A 69 18.92 0.09 1.32
N GLY A 70 18.39 0.88 2.26
CA GLY A 70 18.54 2.33 2.31
C GLY A 70 17.38 3.12 1.69
N ILE A 71 16.37 2.44 1.15
CA ILE A 71 15.18 3.10 0.58
C ILE A 71 14.25 3.55 1.71
N ARG A 72 14.08 4.87 1.83
CA ARG A 72 13.22 5.49 2.85
C ARG A 72 12.38 6.60 2.21
N PRO A 73 11.04 6.57 2.29
CA PRO A 73 10.22 5.58 2.99
C PRO A 73 10.15 4.23 2.26
N ALA A 74 10.20 3.14 3.03
CA ALA A 74 10.30 1.76 2.51
C ALA A 74 8.95 1.21 2.01
N VAL A 75 8.28 1.94 1.13
CA VAL A 75 6.94 1.60 0.64
C VAL A 75 7.03 0.56 -0.48
N ASN A 76 6.45 -0.61 -0.25
CA ASN A 76 6.33 -1.62 -1.29
C ASN A 76 5.21 -1.23 -2.29
N VAL A 77 5.59 -0.80 -3.48
CA VAL A 77 4.67 -0.30 -4.52
C VAL A 77 3.71 -1.37 -5.04
N GLY A 78 4.10 -2.64 -4.99
CA GLY A 78 3.28 -3.77 -5.46
C GLY A 78 2.16 -4.12 -4.48
N LEU A 79 2.49 -4.20 -3.19
CA LEU A 79 1.54 -4.57 -2.14
C LEU A 79 0.70 -3.39 -1.64
N SER A 80 1.19 -2.15 -1.80
CA SER A 80 0.49 -0.94 -1.37
C SER A 80 -0.58 -0.54 -2.38
N VAL A 81 -1.80 -0.33 -1.88
CA VAL A 81 -2.98 -0.02 -2.71
C VAL A 81 -3.79 1.10 -2.07
N SER A 82 -4.40 1.93 -2.91
CA SER A 82 -5.46 2.86 -2.50
C SER A 82 -6.68 2.58 -3.36
N ARG A 83 -7.82 2.22 -2.75
CA ARG A 83 -9.09 1.96 -3.44
C ARG A 83 -9.75 3.25 -3.93
N VAL A 84 -9.58 4.36 -3.19
CA VAL A 84 -10.01 5.70 -3.62
C VAL A 84 -9.20 6.17 -4.84
N GLY A 85 -7.94 5.76 -4.92
CA GLY A 85 -7.08 5.94 -6.08
C GLY A 85 -6.92 7.40 -6.50
N GLY A 86 -6.96 7.65 -7.82
CA GLY A 86 -6.72 8.97 -8.40
C GLY A 86 -7.82 10.01 -8.14
N ALA A 87 -8.93 9.66 -7.48
CA ALA A 87 -9.96 10.61 -7.08
C ALA A 87 -9.49 11.53 -5.94
N ALA A 88 -8.55 11.04 -5.11
CA ALA A 88 -7.93 11.83 -4.03
C ALA A 88 -6.76 12.70 -4.51
N GLN A 89 -6.32 12.56 -5.77
CA GLN A 89 -5.14 13.25 -6.28
C GLN A 89 -5.48 14.57 -6.96
N PRO A 90 -4.67 15.64 -6.76
CA PRO A 90 -4.74 16.83 -7.60
C PRO A 90 -4.51 16.51 -9.08
N LYS A 91 -5.10 17.29 -9.99
CA LYS A 91 -5.00 17.06 -11.45
C LYS A 91 -3.56 16.92 -11.94
N LEU A 92 -2.65 17.75 -11.42
CA LEU A 92 -1.23 17.71 -11.78
C LEU A 92 -0.55 16.42 -11.33
N MET A 93 -0.85 15.92 -10.13
CA MET A 93 -0.26 14.66 -9.66
C MET A 93 -0.76 13.48 -10.50
N LYS A 94 -2.06 13.48 -10.84
CA LYS A 94 -2.68 12.43 -11.63
C LYS A 94 -2.06 12.25 -13.02
N SER A 95 -1.56 13.32 -13.65
CA SER A 95 -0.92 13.22 -14.97
C SER A 95 0.44 12.51 -14.95
N PHE A 96 1.15 12.54 -13.82
CA PHE A 96 2.48 11.92 -13.69
C PHE A 96 2.46 10.59 -12.92
N ALA A 97 1.56 10.44 -11.94
CA ALA A 97 1.54 9.28 -11.05
C ALA A 97 1.18 7.97 -11.77
N GLY A 98 0.38 8.03 -12.84
CA GLY A 98 -0.03 6.86 -13.61
C GLY A 98 1.15 6.14 -14.28
N SER A 99 1.99 6.88 -15.00
CA SER A 99 3.17 6.33 -15.65
C SER A 99 4.24 5.90 -14.63
N LEU A 100 4.38 6.64 -13.54
CA LEU A 100 5.34 6.33 -12.47
C LEU A 100 5.06 4.98 -11.81
N LYS A 101 3.79 4.69 -11.48
CA LYS A 101 3.42 3.41 -10.86
C LYS A 101 3.71 2.21 -11.77
N VAL A 102 3.40 2.34 -13.07
CA VAL A 102 3.65 1.29 -14.06
C VAL A 102 5.16 1.08 -14.23
N GLY A 103 5.94 2.15 -14.35
CA GLY A 103 7.39 2.06 -14.47
C GLY A 103 8.04 1.39 -13.27
N LEU A 104 7.63 1.74 -12.04
CA LEU A 104 8.17 1.12 -10.82
C LEU A 104 7.79 -0.36 -10.68
N ALA A 105 6.60 -0.76 -11.15
CA ALA A 105 6.20 -2.17 -11.16
C ALA A 105 7.08 -2.98 -12.13
N GLN A 106 7.31 -2.45 -13.34
CA GLN A 106 8.18 -3.07 -14.34
C GLN A 106 9.63 -3.15 -13.86
N PHE A 107 10.15 -2.08 -13.24
CA PHE A 107 11.49 -2.05 -12.68
C PHE A 107 11.70 -3.18 -11.67
N ARG A 108 10.76 -3.37 -10.73
CA ARG A 108 10.89 -4.44 -9.71
C ARG A 108 10.81 -5.84 -10.28
N GLU A 109 9.97 -6.05 -11.28
CA GLU A 109 9.89 -7.33 -11.98
C GLU A 109 11.24 -7.65 -12.64
N VAL A 110 11.80 -6.67 -13.35
CA VAL A 110 13.09 -6.79 -14.02
C VAL A 110 14.25 -6.96 -13.03
N GLU A 111 14.29 -6.22 -11.93
CA GLU A 111 15.30 -6.32 -10.88
C GLU A 111 15.35 -7.75 -10.29
N SER A 112 14.18 -8.35 -10.05
CA SER A 112 14.08 -9.75 -9.64
C SER A 112 14.67 -10.70 -10.68
N PHE A 113 14.40 -10.50 -11.97
CA PHE A 113 14.97 -11.34 -13.04
C PHE A 113 16.49 -11.15 -13.21
N ALA A 114 16.97 -9.91 -13.10
CA ALA A 114 18.39 -9.57 -13.18
C ALA A 114 19.21 -10.23 -12.06
N SER A 115 18.64 -10.29 -10.85
CA SER A 115 19.29 -10.93 -9.69
C SER A 115 19.49 -12.45 -9.85
N LEU A 116 18.74 -13.09 -10.75
CA LEU A 116 18.84 -14.52 -11.07
C LEU A 116 19.93 -14.84 -12.11
N GLY A 117 20.68 -13.83 -12.58
CA GLY A 117 21.85 -14.01 -13.45
C GLY A 117 21.53 -14.33 -14.91
N CYS A 118 20.31 -14.06 -15.38
CA CYS A 118 19.94 -14.19 -16.78
C CYS A 118 20.49 -13.03 -17.62
N ASP A 119 20.88 -13.30 -18.88
CA ASP A 119 21.27 -12.25 -19.82
C ASP A 119 20.09 -11.29 -20.06
N ILE A 120 20.33 -10.01 -19.76
CA ILE A 120 19.34 -8.95 -19.84
C ILE A 120 19.46 -8.31 -21.22
N ASP A 121 18.35 -8.22 -21.95
CA ASP A 121 18.36 -7.55 -23.25
C ASP A 121 18.57 -6.03 -23.08
N PRO A 122 19.04 -5.31 -24.13
CA PRO A 122 19.34 -3.89 -24.03
C PRO A 122 18.13 -3.03 -23.65
N VAL A 123 16.92 -3.46 -23.99
CA VAL A 123 15.67 -2.75 -23.64
C VAL A 123 15.40 -2.85 -22.14
N THR A 124 15.66 -4.01 -21.55
CA THR A 124 15.49 -4.27 -20.12
C THR A 124 16.58 -3.60 -19.27
N GLN A 125 17.81 -3.46 -19.79
CA GLN A 125 18.85 -2.63 -19.16
C GLN A 125 18.45 -1.15 -19.07
N GLN A 126 17.87 -0.60 -20.14
CA GLN A 126 17.37 0.78 -20.12
C GLN A 126 16.23 1.01 -19.12
N LEU A 127 15.49 -0.03 -18.75
CA LEU A 127 14.47 0.03 -17.71
C LEU A 127 15.09 0.03 -16.30
N LEU A 128 16.23 -0.64 -16.10
CA LEU A 128 16.97 -0.63 -14.83
C LEU A 128 17.73 0.69 -14.60
N ASP A 129 18.23 1.31 -15.67
CA ASP A 129 19.00 2.56 -15.58
C ASP A 129 18.11 3.82 -15.42
N ARG A 130 16.78 3.66 -15.45
CA ARG A 130 15.80 4.75 -15.50
C ARG A 130 15.12 5.03 -14.16
#